data_AF-A0A4U8UGG3-F1
#
_entry.id   AF-A0A4U8UGG3-F1
#
_cell.length_a   1.000
_cell.length_b   1.000
_cell.length_c   1.000
_cell.angle_alpha   90.00
_cell.angle_beta   90.00
_cell.angle_gamma   90.00
#
_symmetry.space_group_name_H-M   'P 1'
#
loop_
_entity.id
_entity.type
_entity.pdbx_description
1 polymer ?
#
loop_
_entity_poly.entity_id
_entity_poly.type
_entity_poly.pdbx_seq_one_letter_code
_entity_poly.pdbx_strand_id
1 'polypeptide(L)' 'MYFRNFSFSAFQEYCKQLGLLLTQQLDGRVYPNSQSAKSVFEVFSLRLEGGKVRIHLEGEVLKIHKDSKHFFMQSTKGIY' A
#
# COMPACT_ATOMS: atom_id res chain seq x y z
N MET A 1 14.90 13.86 8.32
CA MET A 1 13.44 14.08 8.28
C MET A 1 12.78 12.83 8.89
N TYR A 2 12.37 12.90 10.16
CA TYR A 2 11.83 11.73 10.89
C TYR A 2 10.34 11.60 10.63
N PHE A 3 9.89 10.43 10.17
CA PHE A 3 8.48 10.04 10.16
C PHE A 3 7.98 9.93 11.62
N ARG A 4 7.64 11.06 12.25
CA ARG A 4 7.27 11.12 13.68
C ARG A 4 6.06 10.24 14.05
N ASN A 5 5.24 9.87 13.06
CA ASN A 5 3.99 9.14 13.29
C ASN A 5 4.00 7.70 12.78
N PHE A 6 5.12 7.21 12.22
CA PHE A 6 5.23 5.83 11.74
C PHE A 6 6.68 5.36 11.78
N SER A 7 7.06 4.69 12.87
CA SER A 7 8.39 4.11 13.03
C SER A 7 8.51 2.80 12.25
N PHE A 8 9.73 2.42 11.89
CA PHE A 8 9.99 1.10 11.32
C PHE A 8 9.54 -0.04 12.25
N SER A 9 9.67 0.13 13.58
CA SER A 9 9.17 -0.85 14.55
C SER A 9 7.65 -1.03 14.47
N ALA A 10 6.89 0.05 14.30
CA ALA A 10 5.44 -0.02 14.13
C ALA A 10 5.07 -0.69 12.80
N PHE A 11 5.79 -0.40 11.72
CA PHE A 11 5.61 -1.08 10.44
C PHE A 11 5.89 -2.58 10.52
N GLN A 12 7.01 -2.96 11.17
CA GLN A 12 7.39 -4.36 11.30
C GLN A 12 6.36 -5.16 12.11
N GLU A 13 5.86 -4.60 13.21
CA GLU A 13 4.80 -5.24 14.01
C GLU A 13 3.50 -5.34 13.21
N TYR A 14 3.15 -4.32 12.44
CA TYR A 14 1.99 -4.37 11.54
C TYR A 14 2.14 -5.47 10.48
N CYS A 15 3.28 -5.56 9.81
CA CYS A 15 3.55 -6.63 8.85
C CYS A 15 3.44 -8.01 9.51
N LYS A 16 3.98 -8.18 10.71
CA LYS A 16 3.87 -9.42 11.49
C LYS A 16 2.41 -9.79 11.78
N GLN A 17 1.56 -8.83 12.15
CA GLN A 17 0.12 -9.06 12.35
C GLN A 17 -0.60 -9.51 11.08
N LEU A 18 -0.11 -9.11 9.91
CA LEU A 18 -0.61 -9.56 8.61
C LEU A 18 0.01 -10.89 8.13
N GLY A 19 0.88 -11.52 8.94
CA GLY A 19 1.59 -12.75 8.56
C GLY A 19 2.83 -12.52 7.68
N LEU A 20 3.28 -11.27 7.52
CA LEU A 20 4.47 -10.90 6.76
C LEU A 20 5.66 -10.70 7.70
N LEU A 21 6.53 -11.70 7.80
CA LEU A 21 7.78 -11.60 8.56
C LEU A 21 8.87 -10.93 7.72
N LEU A 22 9.55 -9.96 8.34
CA LEU A 22 10.63 -9.19 7.73
C LEU A 22 11.96 -9.49 8.41
N THR A 23 13.04 -9.51 7.64
CA THR A 23 14.42 -9.62 8.12
C THR A 23 15.22 -8.40 7.68
N GLN A 24 15.95 -7.79 8.62
CA GLN A 24 16.87 -6.70 8.35
C GLN A 24 18.29 -7.26 8.09
N GLN A 25 18.92 -6.83 7.00
CA GLN A 25 20.32 -7.10 6.69
C GLN A 25 21.25 -6.14 7.44
N LEU A 26 22.55 -6.47 7.48
CA LEU A 26 23.58 -5.69 8.18
C LEU A 26 23.69 -4.24 7.68
N ASP A 27 23.36 -4.00 6.40
CA ASP A 27 23.35 -2.66 5.80
C ASP A 27 22.04 -1.89 6.02
N GLY A 28 21.12 -2.46 6.82
CA GLY A 28 19.85 -1.84 7.18
C GLY A 28 18.72 -2.09 6.20
N ARG A 29 18.95 -2.75 5.05
CA ARG A 29 17.88 -3.13 4.12
C ARG A 29 16.99 -4.21 4.70
N VAL A 30 15.71 -4.19 4.35
CA VAL A 30 14.69 -5.07 4.93
C VAL A 30 14.00 -5.85 3.82
N TYR A 31 13.89 -7.15 4.00
CA TYR A 31 13.31 -8.07 3.03
C TYR A 31 12.27 -8.97 3.70
N PRO A 32 11.25 -9.44 2.97
CA PRO A 32 10.38 -10.49 3.46
C PRO A 32 11.19 -11.79 3.63
N ASN A 33 10.89 -12.57 4.66
CA ASN A 33 11.59 -13.84 4.90
C ASN A 33 11.41 -14.85 3.75
N SER A 34 10.31 -14.74 3.01
CA SER A 34 10.03 -15.52 1.79
C SER A 34 10.98 -15.20 0.64
N GLN A 35 11.74 -14.10 0.72
CA GLN A 35 12.52 -13.53 -0.38
C GLN A 35 11.70 -13.25 -1.65
N SER A 36 10.38 -13.06 -1.50
CA SER A 36 9.46 -12.84 -2.60
C SER A 36 8.76 -11.50 -2.49
N ALA A 37 8.92 -10.64 -3.50
CA ALA A 37 8.11 -9.43 -3.60
C ALA A 37 6.61 -9.75 -3.77
N LYS A 38 6.29 -10.90 -4.37
CA LYS A 38 4.92 -11.37 -4.56
C LYS A 38 4.20 -11.61 -3.23
N SER A 39 4.87 -12.18 -2.23
CA SER A 39 4.24 -12.41 -0.93
C SER A 39 3.89 -11.10 -0.22
N VAL A 40 4.67 -10.04 -0.44
CA VAL A 40 4.32 -8.70 0.08
C VAL A 40 3.05 -8.21 -0.60
N PHE A 41 2.99 -8.28 -1.93
CA PHE A 41 1.81 -7.87 -2.70
C PHE A 41 0.54 -8.64 -2.28
N GLU A 42 0.63 -9.96 -2.15
CA GLU A 42 -0.50 -10.82 -1.79
C GLU A 42 -1.04 -10.47 -0.39
N VAL A 43 -0.17 -10.29 0.61
CA VAL A 43 -0.59 -9.94 1.99
C VAL A 43 -1.32 -8.60 2.03
N PHE A 44 -0.81 -7.57 1.35
CA PHE A 44 -1.46 -6.27 1.34
C PHE A 44 -2.75 -6.26 0.50
N SER A 45 -2.80 -7.03 -0.58
CA SER A 45 -4.02 -7.18 -1.40
C SER A 45 -5.15 -7.79 -0.59
N LEU A 46 -4.89 -8.89 0.14
CA LEU A 46 -5.85 -9.52 1.05
C LEU A 46 -6.34 -8.55 2.13
N ARG A 47 -5.45 -7.71 2.67
CA ARG A 47 -5.81 -6.71 3.69
C ARG A 47 -6.73 -5.62 3.13
N LEU A 48 -6.55 -5.21 1.88
CA LEU A 48 -7.39 -4.23 1.20
C LEU A 48 -8.77 -4.79 0.86
N GLU A 49 -8.84 -6.05 0.41
CA GLU A 49 -10.09 -6.78 0.17
C GLU A 49 -10.96 -6.84 1.44
N GLY A 50 -10.36 -7.19 2.59
CA GLY A 50 -11.06 -7.18 3.88
C GLY A 50 -11.50 -5.78 4.35
N GLY A 51 -10.91 -4.72 3.80
CA GLY A 51 -11.23 -3.32 4.12
C GLY A 51 -12.37 -2.71 3.29
N LYS A 52 -12.99 -3.48 2.38
CA LYS A 52 -13.99 -2.97 1.40
C LYS A 52 -13.47 -1.84 0.52
N VAL A 53 -12.15 -1.76 0.31
CA VAL A 53 -11.52 -0.83 -0.62
C VAL A 53 -11.76 -1.32 -2.05
N ARG A 54 -12.25 -0.44 -2.93
CA ARG A 54 -12.40 -0.77 -4.35
C ARG A 54 -11.10 -0.45 -5.09
N ILE A 55 -10.51 -1.45 -5.72
CA ILE A 55 -9.29 -1.31 -6.52
C ILE A 55 -9.68 -1.31 -7.99
N HIS A 56 -9.29 -0.25 -8.71
CA HIS A 56 -9.49 -0.11 -10.14
C HIS A 56 -8.14 -0.27 -10.85
N LEU A 57 -7.97 -1.39 -11.56
CA LEU A 57 -6.74 -1.69 -12.29
C LEU A 57 -6.88 -1.36 -13.79
N GLU A 58 -5.74 -1.14 -14.44
CA GLU A 58 -5.61 -0.79 -15.87
C GLU A 58 -6.47 0.43 -16.29
N GLY A 59 -6.77 1.32 -15.36
CA GLY A 59 -7.39 2.62 -15.62
C GLY A 59 -6.34 3.71 -15.52
N GLU A 60 -5.98 4.32 -16.65
CA GLU A 60 -5.09 5.48 -16.65
C GLU A 60 -5.86 6.71 -16.18
N VAL A 61 -5.29 7.46 -15.23
CA VAL A 61 -5.88 8.72 -14.75
C VAL A 61 -5.61 9.81 -15.78
N LEU A 62 -6.68 10.36 -16.35
CA LEU A 62 -6.61 11.36 -17.41
C LEU A 62 -6.71 12.79 -16.87
N LYS A 63 -7.54 12.99 -15.86
CA LYS A 63 -7.79 14.32 -15.29
C LYS A 63 -8.24 14.21 -13.83
N ILE A 64 -7.72 15.10 -13.00
CA ILE A 64 -8.25 15.35 -11.67
C ILE A 64 -8.71 16.81 -11.63
N HIS A 65 -9.93 17.04 -11.21
CA HIS A 65 -10.44 18.40 -10.99
C HIS A 65 -11.05 18.50 -9.60
N LYS A 66 -10.99 19.71 -9.04
CA LYS A 66 -11.54 20.00 -7.72
C LYS A 66 -12.59 21.10 -7.87
N ASP A 67 -13.76 20.90 -7.30
CA ASP A 67 -14.71 21.99 -7.10
C ASP A 67 -14.47 22.65 -5.73
N SER A 68 -15.45 23.41 -5.22
CA SER A 68 -15.35 24.03 -3.89
C SER A 68 -15.15 23.04 -2.73
N LYS A 69 -15.56 21.77 -2.87
CA LYS A 69 -15.68 20.80 -1.77
C LYS A 69 -15.13 19.40 -2.07
N HIS A 70 -15.13 18.95 -3.32
CA HIS A 70 -14.81 17.58 -3.71
C HIS A 70 -13.74 17.52 -4.80
N PHE A 71 -13.08 16.37 -4.88
CA PHE A 71 -12.24 15.99 -6.01
C PHE A 71 -13.00 15.02 -6.88
N PHE A 72 -12.83 15.19 -8.18
CA PHE A 72 -13.38 14.32 -9.21
C PHE A 72 -12.23 13.86 -10.08
N MET A 73 -12.18 12.56 -10.34
CA MET A 73 -11.15 11.92 -11.14
C MET A 73 -11.78 11.28 -12.37
N GLN A 74 -11.26 11.62 -13.54
CA GLN A 74 -11.57 10.93 -14.79
C GLN A 74 -10.43 9.99 -15.14
N SER A 75 -10.77 8.75 -15.48
CA SER A 75 -9.85 7.76 -16.02
C SER A 75 -10.36 7.21 -17.35
N THR A 76 -9.53 6.41 -18.03
CA THR A 76 -9.93 5.67 -19.23
C THR A 76 -11.07 4.68 -19.00
N LYS A 77 -11.35 4.31 -17.73
CA LYS A 77 -12.36 3.32 -17.34
C LYS A 77 -13.59 3.93 -16.63
N GLY A 78 -13.59 5.22 -16.30
CA GLY A 78 -14.73 5.84 -15.62
C GLY A 78 -14.47 7.21 -14.99
N ILE A 79 -15.45 7.68 -14.22
CA ILE A 79 -15.39 8.91 -13.44
C ILE A 79 -15.66 8.55 -11.96
N TYR A 80 -14.88 9.13 -11.06
CA TYR A 80 -14.88 8.86 -9.62
C TYR A 80 -14.92 10.15 -8.81
#